data_AF-A0A7Y3DSR1-F1
#
_entry.id   AF-A0A7Y3DSR1-F1
#
_cell.length_a   1.000
_cell.length_b   1.000
_cell.length_c   1.000
_cell.angle_alpha   90.00
_cell.angle_beta   90.00
_cell.angle_gamma   90.00
#
_symmetry.space_group_name_H-M   'P 1'
#
loop_
_entity.id
_entity.type
_entity.pdbx_description
1 polymer ?
#
loop_
_entity_poly.entity_id
_entity_poly.type
_entity_poly.pdbx_seq_one_letter_code
_entity_poly.pdbx_strand_id
1 'polypeptide(L)'
;MNQETIEVLADAIKEYYGDYELEELCKRFNLEIDYLGNHPNHLKLVHKLFVQKEHGTNKQFLETIMPKLLRRCEERILNTTWEVNVFDEHMLPQLKKLQGLFAGNKKSVLQPKSWNRFYTTLEELTEFFSKSKTALTIVDSRIGKATLECLDRIQTPIRLLTVQGQQDSGAEFGRLLSNFRARAHDIEIRQHLKLNDRFFIFNGRCWLVSC
;
A
#
# COMPACT_ATOMS: atom_id res chain seq x y z
N MET A 1 23.04 -1.82 -23.12
CA MET A 1 22.46 -1.18 -21.91
C MET A 1 21.17 -0.50 -22.37
N ASN A 2 20.00 -0.85 -21.83
CA ASN A 2 18.72 -0.54 -22.49
C ASN A 2 18.36 0.95 -22.37
N GLN A 3 18.17 1.63 -23.49
CA GLN A 3 17.59 2.98 -23.58
C GLN A 3 16.28 3.08 -22.77
N GLU A 4 15.46 2.04 -22.85
CA GLU A 4 14.24 1.86 -22.05
C GLU A 4 14.48 2.02 -20.53
N THR A 5 15.62 1.55 -20.00
CA THR A 5 15.96 1.67 -18.57
C THR A 5 16.26 3.12 -18.17
N ILE A 6 16.87 3.88 -19.08
CA ILE A 6 17.16 5.31 -18.89
C ILE A 6 15.84 6.10 -18.89
N GLU A 7 14.95 5.82 -19.83
CA GLU A 7 13.66 6.49 -19.96
C GLU A 7 12.79 6.24 -18.73
N VAL A 8 12.65 4.98 -18.30
CA VAL A 8 11.88 4.62 -17.09
C VAL A 8 12.37 5.37 -15.85
N LEU A 9 13.69 5.41 -15.63
CA LEU A 9 14.22 6.09 -14.45
C LEU A 9 14.07 7.61 -14.58
N ALA A 10 14.21 8.18 -15.77
CA ALA A 10 14.01 9.60 -15.99
C ALA A 10 12.55 10.01 -15.72
N ASP A 11 11.59 9.24 -16.23
CA ASP A 11 10.16 9.46 -16.01
C ASP A 11 9.79 9.30 -14.53
N ALA A 12 10.31 8.29 -13.85
CA ALA A 12 10.08 8.11 -12.42
C ALA A 12 10.68 9.26 -11.59
N ILE A 13 11.88 9.75 -11.92
CA ILE A 13 12.47 10.90 -11.22
C ILE A 13 11.60 12.13 -11.44
N LYS A 14 11.20 12.39 -12.68
CA LYS A 14 10.34 13.53 -13.04
C LYS A 14 9.00 13.50 -12.30
N GLU A 15 8.39 12.33 -12.21
CA GLU A 15 7.05 12.18 -11.63
C GLU A 15 7.07 12.25 -10.10
N TYR A 16 8.08 11.64 -9.47
CA TYR A 16 8.09 11.46 -8.02
C TYR A 16 8.99 12.43 -7.26
N TYR A 17 9.83 13.22 -7.92
CA TYR A 17 10.61 14.28 -7.29
C TYR A 17 10.23 15.64 -7.84
N GLY A 18 10.00 16.60 -6.94
CA GLY A 18 9.93 18.00 -7.35
C GLY A 18 11.31 18.54 -7.70
N ASP A 19 11.37 19.52 -8.59
CA ASP A 19 12.63 20.09 -9.11
C ASP A 19 13.60 20.52 -8.01
N TYR A 20 13.10 21.26 -7.01
CA TYR A 20 13.92 21.69 -5.86
C TYR A 20 14.47 20.52 -5.03
N GLU A 21 13.66 19.49 -4.82
CA GLU A 21 14.10 18.31 -4.08
C GLU A 21 15.18 17.54 -4.84
N LEU A 22 15.02 17.41 -6.16
CA LEU A 22 15.99 16.76 -7.02
C LEU A 22 17.31 17.53 -7.03
N GLU A 23 17.26 18.86 -7.15
CA GLU A 23 18.45 19.73 -7.10
C GLU A 23 19.22 19.57 -5.80
N GLU A 24 18.55 19.66 -4.66
CA GLU A 24 19.16 19.47 -3.35
C GLU A 24 19.77 18.08 -3.20
N LEU A 25 19.13 17.06 -3.76
CA LEU A 25 19.66 15.70 -3.75
C LEU A 25 20.91 15.60 -4.63
N CYS A 26 20.88 16.10 -5.86
CA CYS A 26 22.03 16.09 -6.76
C CYS A 26 23.24 16.85 -6.18
N LYS A 27 23.02 18.00 -5.55
CA LYS A 27 24.09 18.75 -4.85
C LYS A 27 24.79 17.91 -3.79
N ARG A 28 24.05 17.13 -2.98
CA ARG A 28 24.63 16.25 -1.94
C ARG A 28 25.55 15.17 -2.51
N PHE A 29 25.32 14.78 -3.75
CA PHE A 29 26.13 13.78 -4.47
C PHE A 29 27.05 14.43 -5.50
N ASN A 30 27.30 15.75 -5.45
CA ASN A 30 28.13 16.48 -6.41
C ASN A 30 27.77 16.18 -7.88
N LEU A 31 26.48 16.05 -8.17
CA LEU A 31 25.97 15.82 -9.52
C LEU A 31 25.52 17.14 -10.15
N GLU A 32 26.05 17.41 -11.34
CA GLU A 32 25.61 18.55 -12.13
C GLU A 32 24.34 18.24 -12.91
N ILE A 33 23.30 19.02 -12.63
CA ILE A 33 22.04 19.00 -13.37
C ILE A 33 22.13 19.96 -14.56
N ASP A 34 21.86 19.43 -15.74
CA ASP A 34 21.55 20.24 -16.91
C ASP A 34 20.06 20.62 -16.91
N TYR A 35 19.73 21.79 -17.42
CA TYR A 35 18.34 22.26 -17.51
C TYR A 35 17.85 22.28 -18.96
N LEU A 36 16.57 22.00 -19.14
CA LEU A 36 15.83 22.21 -20.38
C LEU A 36 14.79 23.32 -20.12
N GLY A 37 15.20 24.58 -20.33
CA GLY A 37 14.42 25.73 -19.88
C GLY A 37 14.49 25.89 -18.36
N ASN A 38 13.34 25.93 -17.69
CA ASN A 38 13.25 26.09 -16.23
C ASN A 38 13.19 24.77 -15.46
N HIS A 39 13.25 23.63 -16.14
CA HIS A 39 13.14 22.31 -15.52
C HIS A 39 14.43 21.49 -15.68
N PRO A 40 14.79 20.66 -14.69
CA PRO A 40 15.88 19.71 -14.81
C PRO A 40 15.72 18.77 -16.02
N ASN A 41 16.78 18.55 -16.76
CA ASN A 41 16.81 17.57 -17.84
C ASN A 41 17.06 16.17 -17.25
N HIS A 42 15.98 15.54 -16.79
CA HIS A 42 16.03 14.22 -16.15
C HIS A 42 16.64 13.15 -17.06
N LEU A 43 16.35 13.19 -18.37
CA LEU A 43 16.89 12.22 -19.33
C LEU A 43 18.42 12.33 -19.41
N LYS A 44 18.96 13.55 -19.50
CA LYS A 44 20.40 13.79 -19.55
C LYS A 44 21.08 13.45 -18.22
N LEU A 45 20.45 13.76 -17.09
CA LEU A 45 20.93 13.36 -15.76
C LEU A 45 21.05 11.84 -15.65
N VAL A 46 19.99 11.11 -15.97
CA VAL A 46 19.99 9.64 -15.92
C VAL A 46 21.00 9.06 -16.89
N HIS A 47 21.10 9.60 -18.11
CA HIS A 47 22.11 9.17 -19.07
C HIS A 47 23.53 9.32 -18.49
N LYS A 48 23.87 10.45 -17.86
CA LYS A 48 25.16 10.64 -17.17
C LYS A 48 25.40 9.61 -16.07
N LEU A 49 24.40 9.38 -15.22
CA LEU A 49 24.46 8.41 -14.12
C LEU A 49 24.78 7.00 -14.61
N PHE A 50 24.22 6.61 -15.76
CA PHE A 50 24.43 5.30 -16.34
C PHE A 50 25.74 5.17 -17.13
N VAL A 51 26.18 6.21 -17.84
CA VAL A 51 27.47 6.21 -18.56
C VAL A 51 28.63 6.01 -17.56
N GLN A 52 28.51 6.58 -16.37
CA GLN A 52 29.51 6.48 -15.31
C GLN A 52 28.97 5.68 -14.10
N LYS A 53 28.25 4.57 -14.35
CA LYS A 53 27.56 3.78 -13.31
C LYS A 53 28.49 3.30 -12.18
N GLU A 54 29.73 2.95 -12.50
CA GLU A 54 30.72 2.47 -11.52
C GLU A 54 31.41 3.59 -10.74
N HIS A 55 31.16 4.86 -11.08
CA HIS A 55 31.63 5.98 -10.29
C HIS A 55 30.90 5.96 -8.95
N GLY A 56 31.64 5.91 -7.83
CA GLY A 56 31.09 5.68 -6.50
C GLY A 56 29.93 6.61 -6.15
N THR A 57 30.00 7.87 -6.58
CA THR A 57 28.96 8.88 -6.35
C THR A 57 27.66 8.60 -7.11
N ASN A 58 27.74 8.18 -8.38
CA ASN A 58 26.56 7.85 -9.19
C ASN A 58 25.87 6.60 -8.66
N LYS A 59 26.67 5.60 -8.26
CA LYS A 59 26.16 4.39 -7.62
C LYS A 59 25.45 4.72 -6.30
N GLN A 60 26.07 5.52 -5.43
CA GLN A 60 25.47 5.94 -4.17
C GLN A 60 24.17 6.76 -4.38
N PHE A 61 24.15 7.62 -5.39
CA PHE A 61 22.94 8.35 -5.77
C PHE A 61 21.82 7.38 -6.17
N LEU A 62 22.10 6.44 -7.08
CA LEU A 62 21.13 5.43 -7.52
C LEU A 62 20.65 4.55 -6.36
N GLU A 63 21.55 4.08 -5.50
CA GLU A 63 21.21 3.32 -4.29
C GLU A 63 20.35 4.11 -3.31
N THR A 64 20.48 5.44 -3.29
CA THR A 64 19.70 6.34 -2.42
C THR A 64 18.32 6.65 -2.99
N ILE A 65 18.21 6.91 -4.29
CA ILE A 65 16.95 7.32 -4.90
C ILE A 65 16.01 6.14 -5.14
N MET A 66 16.55 4.96 -5.47
CA MET A 66 15.73 3.82 -5.90
C MET A 66 14.74 3.35 -4.84
N PRO A 67 15.12 3.17 -3.55
CA PRO A 67 14.17 2.82 -2.50
C PRO A 67 13.09 3.90 -2.30
N LYS A 68 13.44 5.17 -2.45
CA LYS A 68 12.52 6.29 -2.30
C LYS A 68 11.51 6.36 -3.45
N LEU A 69 11.96 6.16 -4.69
CA LEU A 69 11.10 6.09 -5.87
C LEU A 69 10.06 4.97 -5.74
N LEU A 70 10.53 3.76 -5.37
CA LEU A 70 9.63 2.63 -5.12
C LEU A 70 8.60 2.94 -4.04
N ARG A 71 9.05 3.49 -2.91
CA ARG A 71 8.17 3.84 -1.80
C ARG A 71 7.13 4.88 -2.21
N ARG A 72 7.52 5.93 -2.94
CA ARG A 72 6.60 6.96 -3.43
C ARG A 72 5.58 6.42 -4.41
N CYS A 73 6.02 5.57 -5.33
CA CYS A 73 5.14 4.87 -6.28
C CYS A 73 4.12 4.00 -5.52
N GLU A 74 4.57 3.19 -4.55
CA GLU A 74 3.70 2.36 -3.70
C GLU A 74 2.74 3.21 -2.86
N GLU A 75 3.22 4.29 -2.23
CA GLU A 75 2.39 5.22 -1.47
C GLU A 75 1.34 5.89 -2.37
N ARG A 76 1.67 6.24 -3.61
CA ARG A 76 0.70 6.85 -4.54
C ARG A 76 -0.39 5.86 -4.93
N ILE A 77 -0.01 4.64 -5.35
CA ILE A 77 -0.97 3.56 -5.66
C ILE A 77 -1.94 3.32 -4.50
N LEU A 78 -1.44 3.32 -3.26
CA LEU A 78 -2.25 3.08 -2.07
C LEU A 78 -3.21 4.24 -1.72
N ASN A 79 -2.88 5.47 -2.11
CA ASN A 79 -3.60 6.67 -1.70
C ASN A 79 -4.42 7.32 -2.83
N THR A 80 -4.36 6.81 -4.06
CA THR A 80 -5.13 7.30 -5.22
C THR A 80 -6.09 6.24 -5.74
N THR A 81 -7.17 6.66 -6.40
CA THR A 81 -8.12 5.73 -7.02
C THR A 81 -7.55 5.10 -8.30
N TRP A 82 -8.12 3.97 -8.72
CA TRP A 82 -7.63 3.19 -9.86
C TRP A 82 -7.67 3.99 -11.19
N GLU A 83 -8.60 4.94 -11.33
CA GLU A 83 -8.68 5.80 -12.53
C GLU A 83 -7.46 6.72 -12.68
N VAL A 84 -6.77 7.00 -11.57
CA VAL A 84 -5.68 7.99 -11.50
C VAL A 84 -4.31 7.33 -11.35
N ASN A 85 -4.25 6.08 -10.88
CA ASN A 85 -3.00 5.39 -10.54
C ASN A 85 -2.42 4.52 -11.69
N VAL A 86 -3.04 4.50 -12.87
CA VAL A 86 -2.63 3.63 -14.01
C VAL A 86 -1.14 3.77 -14.33
N PHE A 87 -0.63 5.01 -14.35
CA PHE A 87 0.80 5.26 -14.56
C PHE A 87 1.65 4.57 -13.48
N ASP A 88 1.26 4.69 -12.22
CA ASP A 88 2.00 4.13 -11.09
C ASP A 88 1.98 2.59 -11.09
N GLU A 89 0.83 1.99 -11.41
CA GLU A 89 0.69 0.55 -11.55
C GLU A 89 1.59 0.00 -12.66
N HIS A 90 1.74 0.74 -13.76
CA HIS A 90 2.69 0.39 -14.83
C HIS A 90 4.16 0.68 -14.46
N MET A 91 4.43 1.71 -13.66
CA MET A 91 5.78 2.13 -13.29
C MET A 91 6.39 1.22 -12.21
N LEU A 92 5.61 0.76 -11.23
CA LEU A 92 6.06 -0.09 -10.13
C LEU A 92 6.85 -1.35 -10.56
N PRO A 93 6.36 -2.21 -11.49
CA PRO A 93 7.12 -3.38 -11.92
C PRO A 93 8.44 -3.00 -12.62
N GLN A 94 8.48 -1.87 -13.30
CA GLN A 94 9.68 -1.39 -14.01
C GLN A 94 10.73 -0.89 -13.00
N LEU A 95 10.32 -0.12 -11.99
CA LEU A 95 11.19 0.29 -10.88
C LEU A 95 11.74 -0.90 -10.09
N LYS A 96 10.96 -1.97 -9.90
CA LYS A 96 11.43 -3.21 -9.25
C LYS A 96 12.48 -3.93 -10.08
N LYS A 97 12.28 -3.99 -11.40
CA LYS A 97 13.29 -4.53 -12.33
C LYS A 97 14.58 -3.72 -12.27
N LEU A 98 14.48 -2.38 -12.24
CA LEU A 98 15.62 -1.48 -12.08
C LEU A 98 16.35 -1.71 -10.76
N GLN A 99 15.63 -1.81 -9.64
CA GLN A 99 16.25 -2.09 -8.34
C GLN A 99 17.04 -3.40 -8.37
N GLY A 100 16.53 -4.46 -9.02
CA GLY A 100 17.25 -5.72 -9.19
C GLY A 100 18.57 -5.56 -9.97
N LEU A 101 18.61 -4.67 -10.96
CA LEU A 101 19.82 -4.38 -11.76
C LEU A 101 20.86 -3.55 -11.00
N PHE A 102 20.46 -2.81 -9.97
CA PHE A 102 21.35 -1.98 -9.14
C PHE A 102 21.80 -2.68 -7.87
N ALA A 103 20.95 -3.51 -7.27
CA ALA A 103 21.17 -4.07 -5.95
C ALA A 103 22.24 -5.18 -5.89
N GLY A 104 22.80 -5.63 -7.01
CA GLY A 104 23.94 -6.56 -7.05
C GLY A 104 23.89 -7.64 -5.96
N ASN A 105 22.92 -8.55 -6.03
CA ASN A 105 22.71 -9.63 -5.05
C ASN A 105 22.48 -9.23 -3.58
N LYS A 106 22.20 -7.97 -3.24
CA LYS A 106 21.59 -7.64 -1.93
C LYS A 106 20.09 -7.84 -2.04
N LYS A 107 19.63 -9.00 -1.56
CA LYS A 107 18.21 -9.33 -1.40
C LYS A 107 17.48 -8.13 -0.80
N SER A 108 16.50 -7.62 -1.56
CA SER A 108 15.64 -6.53 -1.11
C SER A 108 15.04 -6.87 0.25
N VAL A 109 15.14 -5.94 1.18
CA VAL A 109 14.40 -5.99 2.44
C VAL A 109 12.92 -6.25 2.12
N LEU A 110 12.40 -7.29 2.74
CA LEU A 110 11.04 -7.83 2.67
C LEU A 110 9.99 -6.79 2.23
N GLN A 111 9.67 -6.79 0.93
CA GLN A 111 8.47 -6.12 0.46
C GLN A 111 7.26 -7.01 0.79
N PRO A 112 6.17 -6.45 1.35
CA PRO A 112 4.91 -7.16 1.42
C PRO A 112 4.38 -7.32 -0.02
N LYS A 113 4.52 -8.52 -0.55
CA LYS A 113 3.86 -8.92 -1.81
C LYS A 113 2.36 -8.95 -1.52
N SER A 114 1.56 -8.19 -2.28
CA SER A 114 0.10 -8.31 -2.24
C SER A 114 -0.24 -9.71 -2.74
N TRP A 115 -0.80 -10.52 -1.85
CA TRP A 115 -1.17 -11.88 -2.17
C TRP A 115 -2.63 -12.06 -1.83
N ASN A 116 -3.43 -12.45 -2.82
CA ASN A 116 -4.81 -12.85 -2.60
C ASN A 116 -4.80 -14.06 -1.68
N ARG A 117 -5.32 -13.88 -0.47
CA ARG A 117 -5.51 -14.97 0.48
C ARG A 117 -6.93 -15.50 0.31
N PHE A 118 -7.01 -16.79 0.04
CA PHE A 118 -8.27 -17.52 -0.01
C PHE A 118 -8.40 -18.28 1.30
N TYR A 119 -9.47 -18.00 2.02
CA TYR A 119 -9.83 -18.71 3.24
C TYR A 119 -10.96 -19.66 2.88
N THR A 120 -10.82 -20.92 3.25
CA THR A 120 -11.82 -21.96 2.94
C THR A 120 -12.66 -22.33 4.14
N THR A 121 -12.18 -22.00 5.35
CA THR A 121 -12.87 -22.32 6.60
C THR A 121 -12.98 -21.12 7.55
N LEU A 122 -13.95 -21.19 8.45
CA LEU A 122 -14.16 -20.20 9.50
C LEU A 122 -13.00 -20.18 10.53
N GLU A 123 -12.39 -21.34 10.81
CA GLU A 123 -11.25 -21.44 11.74
C GLU A 123 -10.04 -20.64 11.22
N GLU A 124 -9.74 -20.73 9.92
CA GLU A 124 -8.62 -19.99 9.31
C GLU A 124 -8.83 -18.46 9.38
N LEU A 125 -10.06 -18.00 9.17
CA LEU A 125 -10.43 -16.58 9.32
C LEU A 125 -10.30 -16.14 10.78
N THR A 126 -10.78 -16.96 11.71
CA THR A 126 -10.69 -16.70 13.15
C THR A 126 -9.22 -16.58 13.59
N GLU A 127 -8.35 -17.49 13.15
CA GLU A 127 -6.91 -17.45 13.43
C GLU A 127 -6.22 -16.26 12.75
N PHE A 128 -6.69 -15.84 11.58
CA PHE A 128 -6.17 -14.66 10.91
C PHE A 128 -6.48 -13.39 11.70
N PHE A 129 -7.74 -13.18 12.09
CA PHE A 129 -8.14 -12.00 12.84
C PHE A 129 -7.60 -11.99 14.28
N SER A 130 -7.38 -13.15 14.90
CA SER A 130 -6.76 -13.23 16.23
C SER A 130 -5.32 -12.68 16.27
N LYS A 131 -4.67 -12.53 15.11
CA LYS A 131 -3.33 -11.91 14.98
C LYS A 131 -3.39 -10.37 14.94
N SER A 132 -4.54 -9.78 15.24
CA SER A 132 -4.69 -8.32 15.30
C SER A 132 -3.87 -7.74 16.45
N LYS A 133 -3.03 -6.76 16.13
CA LYS A 133 -2.23 -5.95 17.06
C LYS A 133 -2.82 -4.57 17.27
N THR A 134 -3.73 -4.14 16.41
CA THR A 134 -4.42 -2.83 16.47
C THR A 134 -5.92 -3.04 16.53
N ALA A 135 -6.68 -1.95 16.67
CA ALA A 135 -8.13 -2.02 16.47
C ALA A 135 -8.44 -2.61 15.08
N LEU A 136 -9.42 -3.52 15.03
CA LEU A 136 -9.96 -4.07 13.79
C LEU A 136 -11.20 -3.27 13.40
N THR A 137 -11.19 -2.66 12.22
CA THR A 137 -12.39 -2.02 11.66
C THR A 137 -12.97 -2.91 10.57
N ILE A 138 -14.27 -3.17 10.58
CA ILE A 138 -14.97 -3.91 9.54
C ILE A 138 -16.09 -3.02 9.02
N VAL A 139 -16.14 -2.92 7.69
CA VAL A 139 -17.19 -2.23 6.97
C VAL A 139 -17.89 -3.27 6.11
N ASP A 140 -19.12 -3.61 6.47
CA ASP A 140 -19.91 -4.59 5.73
C ASP A 140 -21.41 -4.36 5.96
N SER A 141 -22.17 -4.37 4.87
CA SER A 141 -23.63 -4.32 4.90
C SER A 141 -24.28 -5.64 5.34
N ARG A 142 -23.52 -6.76 5.36
CA ARG A 142 -24.02 -8.11 5.62
C ARG A 142 -23.29 -8.79 6.78
N ILE A 143 -23.26 -8.16 7.95
CA ILE A 143 -22.67 -8.78 9.15
C ILE A 143 -23.60 -9.86 9.71
N GLY A 144 -23.18 -11.11 9.67
CA GLY A 144 -23.95 -12.25 10.19
C GLY A 144 -23.30 -12.90 11.41
N LYS A 145 -23.91 -14.00 11.86
CA LYS A 145 -23.38 -14.85 12.95
C LYS A 145 -21.95 -15.31 12.66
N ALA A 146 -21.69 -15.80 11.45
CA ALA A 146 -20.37 -16.27 11.04
C ALA A 146 -19.31 -15.17 11.14
N THR A 147 -19.65 -13.93 10.77
CA THR A 147 -18.74 -12.79 10.93
C THR A 147 -18.37 -12.63 12.40
N LEU A 148 -19.34 -12.61 13.31
CA LEU A 148 -19.08 -12.45 14.76
C LEU A 148 -18.28 -13.62 15.33
N GLU A 149 -18.52 -14.86 14.87
CA GLU A 149 -17.72 -16.03 15.27
C GLU A 149 -16.25 -15.87 14.88
N CYS A 150 -15.95 -15.30 13.70
CA CYS A 150 -14.56 -15.00 13.29
C CYS A 150 -13.86 -13.97 14.19
N LEU A 151 -14.61 -13.15 14.94
CA LEU A 151 -14.07 -12.08 15.78
C LEU A 151 -13.87 -12.51 17.24
N ASP A 152 -14.24 -13.73 17.58
CA ASP A 152 -14.32 -14.21 18.97
C ASP A 152 -12.95 -14.26 19.67
N ARG A 153 -11.88 -14.45 18.90
CA ARG A 153 -10.51 -14.54 19.43
C ARG A 153 -9.75 -13.21 19.40
N ILE A 154 -10.43 -12.11 19.08
CA ILE A 154 -9.79 -10.79 18.99
C ILE A 154 -9.74 -10.14 20.37
N GLN A 155 -8.52 -9.76 20.77
CA GLN A 155 -8.26 -9.09 22.05
C GLN A 155 -8.21 -7.56 21.93
N THR A 156 -8.11 -7.03 20.71
CA THR A 156 -8.08 -5.59 20.46
C THR A 156 -9.49 -5.04 20.21
N PRO A 157 -9.68 -3.70 20.31
CA PRO A 157 -10.98 -3.10 20.03
C PRO A 157 -11.49 -3.40 18.62
N ILE A 158 -12.78 -3.65 18.49
CA ILE A 158 -13.46 -3.93 17.22
C ILE A 158 -14.37 -2.76 16.88
N ARG A 159 -14.32 -2.29 15.64
CA ARG A 159 -15.21 -1.26 15.11
C ARG A 159 -16.00 -1.81 13.95
N LEU A 160 -17.32 -1.86 14.07
CA LEU A 160 -18.21 -2.32 13.01
C LEU A 160 -18.98 -1.14 12.43
N LEU A 161 -18.90 -0.97 11.10
CA LEU A 161 -19.79 -0.10 10.35
C LEU A 161 -20.69 -0.98 9.48
N THR A 162 -22.00 -0.89 9.68
CA THR A 162 -22.97 -1.72 8.95
C THR A 162 -24.18 -0.92 8.48
N VAL A 163 -25.07 -1.54 7.69
CA VAL A 163 -26.25 -0.86 7.15
C VAL A 163 -27.35 -0.74 8.22
N GLN A 164 -28.04 0.39 8.23
CA GLN A 164 -29.21 0.59 9.08
C GLN A 164 -30.44 -0.06 8.43
N GLY A 165 -31.09 -1.00 9.12
CA GLY A 165 -32.46 -1.43 8.79
C GLY A 165 -32.65 -2.45 7.66
N GLN A 166 -31.62 -3.17 7.21
CA GLN A 166 -31.74 -4.20 6.15
C GLN A 166 -31.44 -5.65 6.60
N GLN A 167 -31.44 -5.93 7.90
CA GLN A 167 -31.49 -7.33 8.34
C GLN A 167 -32.94 -7.71 8.60
N ASP A 168 -33.47 -8.64 7.81
CA ASP A 168 -34.81 -9.26 7.97
C ASP A 168 -35.02 -9.93 9.35
N SER A 169 -34.04 -9.85 10.24
CA SER A 169 -34.12 -10.26 11.65
C SER A 169 -33.39 -9.28 12.59
N GLY A 170 -33.70 -7.97 12.53
CA GLY A 170 -33.10 -6.96 13.42
C GLY A 170 -33.08 -7.32 14.92
N ALA A 171 -34.06 -8.11 15.40
CA ALA A 171 -34.08 -8.67 16.75
C ALA A 171 -33.05 -9.78 16.98
N GLU A 172 -32.82 -10.65 15.98
CA GLU A 172 -31.84 -11.74 16.07
C GLU A 172 -30.41 -11.20 16.03
N PHE A 173 -30.13 -10.25 15.13
CA PHE A 173 -28.82 -9.59 15.07
C PHE A 173 -28.52 -8.79 16.34
N GLY A 174 -29.52 -8.06 16.85
CA GLY A 174 -29.41 -7.37 18.14
C GLY A 174 -29.09 -8.34 19.29
N ARG A 175 -29.70 -9.53 19.30
CA ARG A 175 -29.40 -10.58 20.28
C ARG A 175 -27.99 -11.14 20.12
N LEU A 176 -27.56 -11.42 18.89
CA LEU A 176 -26.20 -11.89 18.59
C LEU A 176 -25.15 -10.88 19.04
N LEU A 177 -25.34 -9.59 18.74
CA LEU A 177 -24.46 -8.51 19.17
C LEU A 177 -24.43 -8.34 20.69
N SER A 178 -25.58 -8.46 21.36
CA SER A 178 -25.66 -8.37 22.82
C SER A 178 -24.88 -9.51 23.49
N ASN A 179 -25.04 -10.74 22.99
CA ASN A 179 -24.25 -11.89 23.45
C ASN A 179 -22.76 -11.72 23.16
N PHE A 180 -22.41 -11.13 22.02
CA PHE A 180 -21.02 -10.83 21.68
C PHE A 180 -20.40 -9.81 22.64
N ARG A 181 -21.11 -8.72 22.94
CA ARG A 181 -20.70 -7.70 23.93
C ARG A 181 -20.57 -8.27 25.34
N ALA A 182 -21.47 -9.16 25.75
CA ALA A 182 -21.45 -9.78 27.06
C ALA A 182 -20.18 -10.61 27.33
N ARG A 183 -19.45 -11.01 26.29
CA ARG A 183 -18.16 -11.72 26.38
C ARG A 183 -16.95 -10.79 26.51
N ALA A 184 -17.17 -9.55 26.95
CA ALA A 184 -16.16 -8.53 27.25
C ALA A 184 -15.33 -8.04 26.06
N HIS A 185 -15.86 -8.13 24.84
CA HIS A 185 -15.24 -7.48 23.68
C HIS A 185 -15.52 -5.97 23.69
N ASP A 186 -14.47 -5.16 23.58
CA ASP A 186 -14.57 -3.73 23.31
C ASP A 186 -15.01 -3.53 21.85
N ILE A 187 -16.31 -3.31 21.64
CA ILE A 187 -16.91 -3.22 20.31
C ILE A 187 -17.76 -1.97 20.10
N GLU A 188 -17.28 -1.12 19.21
CA GLU A 188 -17.98 0.06 18.71
C GLU A 188 -18.80 -0.34 17.48
N ILE A 189 -20.09 0.04 17.43
CA ILE A 189 -20.96 -0.26 16.29
C ILE A 189 -21.57 1.05 15.80
N ARG A 190 -21.39 1.33 14.52
CA ARG A 190 -22.02 2.43 13.81
C ARG A 190 -22.87 1.88 12.67
N GLN A 191 -23.98 2.55 12.41
CA GLN A 191 -24.90 2.19 11.34
C GLN A 191 -25.00 3.34 10.34
N HIS A 192 -25.09 3.01 9.06
CA HIS A 192 -25.23 3.98 7.98
C HIS A 192 -26.35 3.56 7.02
N LEU A 193 -27.13 4.52 6.50
CA LEU A 193 -28.28 4.25 5.63
C LEU A 193 -27.87 3.69 4.26
N LYS A 194 -26.69 4.08 3.77
CA LYS A 194 -26.17 3.68 2.46
C LYS A 194 -24.76 3.13 2.62
N LEU A 195 -24.62 1.82 2.74
CA LEU A 195 -23.33 1.15 2.83
C LEU A 195 -23.27 0.04 1.80
N ASN A 196 -22.40 0.20 0.80
CA ASN A 196 -22.22 -0.77 -0.28
C ASN A 196 -20.83 -1.41 -0.27
N ASP A 197 -19.85 -0.74 0.33
CA ASP A 197 -18.46 -1.19 0.36
C ASP A 197 -18.26 -2.32 1.38
N ARG A 198 -17.35 -3.24 1.04
CA ARG A 198 -16.90 -4.31 1.94
C ARG A 198 -15.38 -4.30 2.06
N PHE A 199 -14.91 -3.95 3.26
CA PHE A 199 -13.49 -3.97 3.57
C PHE A 199 -13.27 -4.10 5.06
N PHE A 200 -12.05 -4.47 5.43
CA PHE A 200 -11.61 -4.40 6.81
C PHE A 200 -10.27 -3.69 6.93
N ILE A 201 -10.07 -3.01 8.06
CA ILE A 201 -8.79 -2.42 8.43
C ILE A 201 -8.19 -3.29 9.52
N PHE A 202 -7.11 -3.99 9.20
CA PHE A 202 -6.42 -4.93 10.08
C PHE A 202 -4.95 -4.58 10.14
N ASN A 203 -4.40 -4.46 11.37
CA ASN A 203 -3.02 -4.05 11.61
C ASN A 203 -2.64 -2.73 10.90
N GLY A 204 -3.56 -1.76 10.94
CA GLY A 204 -3.39 -0.43 10.32
C GLY A 204 -3.40 -0.43 8.79
N ARG A 205 -3.84 -1.50 8.14
CA ARG A 205 -3.90 -1.63 6.67
C ARG A 205 -5.32 -1.93 6.22
N CYS A 206 -5.74 -1.32 5.12
CA CYS A 206 -7.03 -1.61 4.48
C CYS A 206 -6.92 -2.86 3.61
N TRP A 207 -7.90 -3.74 3.72
CA TRP A 207 -8.04 -4.97 2.95
C TRP A 207 -9.41 -4.99 2.28
N LEU A 208 -9.41 -5.02 0.95
CA LEU A 208 -10.63 -5.15 0.16
C LEU A 208 -11.10 -6.60 0.17
N VAL A 209 -12.40 -6.80 0.39
CA VAL A 209 -13.02 -8.11 0.37
C VAL A 209 -13.84 -8.23 -0.90
N SER A 210 -13.36 -9.02 -1.85
CA SER A 210 -14.20 -9.47 -2.97
C SER A 210 -14.92 -10.73 -2.54
N CYS A 211 -16.24 -10.75 -2.67
CA CYS A 211 -17.05 -11.96 -2.58
C CYS A 211 -17.28 -12.54 -3.97
#